data_AF-A0A5P0ZZ40-F1
#
_entry.id   AF-A0A5P0ZZ40-F1
#
_cell.length_a   1.000
_cell.length_b   1.000
_cell.length_c   1.000
_cell.angle_alpha   90.00
_cell.angle_beta   90.00
_cell.angle_gamma   90.00
#
_symmetry.space_group_name_H-M   'P 1'
#
loop_
_entity.id
_entity.type
_entity.pdbx_description
1 polymer ?
#
loop_
_entity_poly.entity_id
_entity_poly.type
_entity_poly.pdbx_seq_one_letter_code
_entity_poly.pdbx_strand_id
1 'polypeptide(L)'
;MAYEVKLTIKGEEIPFKRTETPFFKDTTRALILQQHQVKMWDKKDGPTDEDLMNNEKDVANFASNFFNNQFTAKDFIDGAHSESTIAVSKIIDECLGSSDPDDSDKTKSKK
;
A
#
# COMPACT_ATOMS: atom_id res chain seq x y z
N MET A 1 13.21 2.25 -8.89
CA MET A 1 13.16 1.05 -8.03
C MET A 1 12.08 0.12 -8.57
N ALA A 2 12.13 -1.17 -8.29
CA ALA A 2 11.05 -2.09 -8.66
C ALA A 2 10.21 -2.38 -7.42
N TYR A 3 8.90 -2.13 -7.51
CA TYR A 3 7.92 -2.52 -6.51
C TYR A 3 7.48 -3.96 -6.78
N GLU A 4 7.32 -4.75 -5.73
CA GLU A 4 6.95 -6.16 -5.84
C GLU A 4 6.07 -6.60 -4.67
N VAL A 5 5.07 -7.42 -4.99
CA VAL A 5 4.28 -8.18 -4.02
C VAL A 5 4.13 -9.60 -4.53
N LYS A 6 3.89 -10.54 -3.62
CA LYS A 6 3.55 -11.93 -3.92
C LYS A 6 2.20 -12.29 -3.33
N LEU A 7 1.31 -12.85 -4.14
CA LEU A 7 -0.01 -13.30 -3.68
C LEU A 7 -0.17 -14.79 -3.90
N THR A 8 -0.75 -15.49 -2.93
CA THR A 8 -1.21 -16.86 -3.11
C THR A 8 -2.58 -16.85 -3.78
N ILE A 9 -2.66 -17.23 -5.06
CA ILE A 9 -3.91 -17.31 -5.82
C ILE A 9 -4.11 -18.77 -6.24
N LYS A 10 -5.22 -19.38 -5.81
CA LYS A 10 -5.53 -20.80 -6.06
C LYS A 10 -4.42 -21.76 -5.60
N GLY A 11 -3.71 -21.40 -4.53
CA GLY A 11 -2.63 -22.21 -3.96
C GLY A 11 -1.26 -22.03 -4.61
N GLU A 12 -1.14 -21.17 -5.62
CA GLU A 12 0.14 -20.83 -6.26
C GLU A 12 0.59 -19.42 -5.86
N GLU A 13 1.88 -19.26 -5.56
CA GLU A 13 2.47 -17.94 -5.32
C GLU A 13 2.78 -17.23 -6.64
N ILE A 14 2.12 -16.10 -6.88
CA ILE A 14 2.26 -15.30 -8.10
C ILE A 14 2.92 -13.96 -7.75
N PRO A 15 4.10 -13.64 -8.32
CA PRO A 15 4.74 -12.34 -8.14
C PRO A 15 4.14 -11.29 -9.08
N PHE A 16 3.86 -10.11 -8.54
CA PHE A 16 3.42 -8.93 -9.29
C PHE A 16 4.40 -7.80 -9.14
N LYS A 17 4.74 -7.14 -10.25
CA LYS A 17 5.79 -6.11 -10.27
C LYS A 17 5.32 -4.83 -10.94
N ARG A 18 5.84 -3.71 -10.47
CA ARG A 18 5.74 -2.41 -11.13
C ARG A 18 7.12 -1.74 -11.11
N THR A 19 7.59 -1.30 -12.28
CA THR A 19 8.89 -0.62 -12.44
C THR A 19 8.75 0.89 -12.59
N GLU A 20 7.55 1.36 -12.93
CA GLU A 20 7.22 2.78 -13.03
C GLU A 20 7.19 3.41 -11.64
N THR A 21 7.80 4.58 -11.50
CA THR A 21 7.68 5.39 -10.28
C THR A 21 6.21 5.75 -10.00
N PRO A 22 5.83 5.99 -8.73
CA PRO A 22 4.51 6.48 -8.37
C PRO A 22 4.20 7.77 -9.13
N PHE A 23 2.98 7.86 -9.67
CA PHE A 23 2.49 9.09 -10.30
C PHE A 23 1.58 9.83 -9.30
N PHE A 24 1.21 11.07 -9.62
CA PHE A 24 0.32 11.87 -8.77
C PHE A 24 -1.03 11.18 -8.46
N LYS A 25 -1.52 10.30 -9.35
CA LYS A 25 -2.70 9.46 -9.11
C LYS A 25 -2.51 8.53 -7.89
N ASP A 26 -1.31 8.02 -7.69
CA ASP A 26 -0.97 7.10 -6.61
C ASP A 26 -0.85 7.85 -5.29
N THR A 27 -0.21 9.03 -5.29
CA THR A 27 -0.22 9.97 -4.15
C THR A 27 -1.65 10.34 -3.75
N THR A 28 -2.50 10.70 -4.71
CA THR A 28 -3.90 11.05 -4.42
C THR A 28 -4.66 9.88 -3.76
N ARG A 29 -4.45 8.65 -4.23
CA ARG A 29 -5.07 7.45 -3.65
C ARG A 29 -4.55 7.19 -2.23
N ALA A 30 -3.24 7.34 -2.00
CA ALA A 30 -2.65 7.22 -0.68
C ALA A 30 -3.20 8.27 0.30
N LEU A 31 -3.40 9.52 -0.16
CA LEU A 31 -3.98 10.60 0.64
C LEU A 31 -5.44 10.31 1.03
N ILE A 32 -6.24 9.78 0.10
CA ILE A 32 -7.64 9.38 0.39
C ILE A 32 -7.64 8.27 1.45
N LEU A 33 -6.81 7.25 1.28
CA LEU A 33 -6.66 6.16 2.24
C LEU A 33 -6.23 6.69 3.63
N GLN A 34 -5.20 7.55 3.69
CA GLN A 34 -4.74 8.15 4.94
C GLN A 34 -5.84 9.00 5.60
N GLN A 35 -6.61 9.76 4.82
CA GLN A 35 -7.73 10.54 5.36
C GLN A 35 -8.81 9.63 5.98
N HIS A 36 -9.12 8.50 5.34
CA HIS A 36 -10.07 7.53 5.91
C HIS A 36 -9.54 6.94 7.21
N GLN A 37 -8.25 6.60 7.28
CA GLN A 37 -7.61 6.09 8.48
C GLN A 37 -7.61 7.09 9.63
N VAL A 38 -7.29 8.36 9.37
CA VAL A 38 -7.35 9.43 10.39
C VAL A 38 -8.77 9.55 10.95
N LYS A 39 -9.78 9.63 10.09
CA LYS A 39 -11.20 9.70 10.53
C LYS A 39 -11.62 8.48 11.34
N MET A 40 -11.12 7.30 10.97
CA MET A 40 -11.38 6.05 11.70
C MET A 40 -10.77 6.10 13.11
N TRP A 41 -9.52 6.54 13.24
CA TRP A 41 -8.81 6.61 14.53
C TRP A 41 -9.25 7.80 15.41
N ASP A 42 -9.78 8.86 14.82
CA ASP A 42 -10.32 10.03 15.53
C ASP A 42 -11.68 9.77 16.19
N LYS A 43 -12.30 8.61 15.98
CA LYS A 43 -13.56 8.24 16.64
C LYS A 43 -13.35 8.13 18.16
N LYS A 44 -14.30 8.68 18.92
CA LYS A 44 -14.23 8.75 20.39
C LYS A 44 -14.00 7.39 21.05
N ASP A 45 -14.67 6.34 20.58
CA ASP A 45 -14.59 5.00 21.12
C ASP A 45 -13.58 4.11 20.36
N GLY A 46 -12.80 4.71 19.46
CA GLY A 46 -11.91 4.00 18.53
C GLY A 46 -12.64 3.39 17.32
N PRO A 47 -11.90 2.68 16.46
CA PRO A 47 -12.47 2.01 15.29
C PRO A 47 -13.37 0.83 15.65
N THR A 48 -14.46 0.66 14.89
CA THR A 48 -15.28 -0.56 14.92
C THR A 48 -14.70 -1.63 13.99
N ASP A 49 -15.17 -2.87 14.12
CA ASP A 49 -14.82 -3.96 13.18
C ASP A 49 -15.17 -3.59 11.73
N GLU A 50 -16.29 -2.90 11.51
CA GLU A 50 -16.69 -2.41 10.18
C GLU A 50 -15.69 -1.39 9.64
N ASP A 51 -15.16 -0.50 10.48
CA ASP A 51 -14.14 0.45 10.06
C ASP A 51 -12.84 -0.26 9.64
N LEU A 52 -12.43 -1.26 10.42
CA LEU A 52 -11.25 -2.05 10.12
C LEU A 52 -11.42 -2.83 8.81
N MET A 53 -12.61 -3.41 8.57
CA MET A 53 -12.95 -4.06 7.30
C MET A 53 -13.01 -3.09 6.12
N ASN A 54 -13.44 -1.84 6.34
CA ASN A 54 -13.40 -0.83 5.30
C ASN A 54 -11.97 -0.38 4.99
N ASN A 55 -11.12 -0.24 6.02
CA ASN A 55 -9.69 0.00 5.84
C ASN A 55 -8.98 -1.14 5.09
N GLU A 56 -9.31 -2.41 5.37
CA GLU A 56 -8.82 -3.57 4.61
C GLU A 56 -9.14 -3.41 3.11
N LYS A 57 -10.39 -3.08 2.77
CA LYS A 57 -10.81 -2.85 1.37
C LYS A 57 -10.07 -1.68 0.74
N ASP A 58 -9.87 -0.58 1.46
CA ASP A 58 -9.16 0.60 0.95
C ASP A 58 -7.69 0.27 0.65
N VAL A 59 -7.00 -0.46 1.54
CA VAL A 59 -5.63 -0.92 1.32
C VAL A 59 -5.55 -1.87 0.11
N ALA A 60 -6.46 -2.83 0.02
CA ALA A 60 -6.51 -3.77 -1.11
C ALA A 60 -6.80 -3.08 -2.44
N ASN A 61 -7.72 -2.11 -2.45
CA ASN A 61 -8.00 -1.28 -3.62
C ASN A 61 -6.81 -0.43 -4.02
N PHE A 62 -6.09 0.15 -3.05
CA PHE A 62 -4.85 0.87 -3.31
C PHE A 62 -3.82 -0.05 -3.97
N ALA A 63 -3.58 -1.23 -3.40
CA ALA A 63 -2.60 -2.20 -3.91
C ALA A 63 -2.90 -2.60 -5.37
N SER A 64 -4.13 -3.04 -5.64
CA SER A 64 -4.57 -3.44 -6.99
C SER A 64 -4.37 -2.30 -7.99
N ASN A 65 -4.80 -1.08 -7.65
CA ASN A 65 -4.65 0.09 -8.51
C ASN A 65 -3.20 0.52 -8.71
N PHE A 66 -2.36 0.40 -7.68
CA PHE A 66 -0.94 0.75 -7.73
C PHE A 66 -0.19 -0.21 -8.67
N PHE A 67 -0.49 -1.50 -8.63
CA PHE A 67 0.06 -2.50 -9.55
C PHE A 67 -0.67 -2.55 -10.90
N ASN A 68 -1.32 -1.46 -11.32
CA ASN A 68 -2.01 -1.33 -12.60
C ASN A 68 -3.06 -2.44 -12.87
N ASN A 69 -3.77 -2.87 -11.82
CA ASN A 69 -4.82 -3.89 -11.86
C ASN A 69 -4.34 -5.27 -12.33
N GLN A 70 -3.07 -5.63 -12.11
CA GLN A 70 -2.56 -6.99 -12.39
C GLN A 70 -3.23 -8.09 -11.54
N PHE A 71 -3.83 -7.69 -10.40
CA PHE A 71 -4.64 -8.53 -9.52
C PHE A 71 -5.81 -7.69 -8.99
N THR A 72 -6.87 -8.33 -8.50
CA THR A 72 -8.03 -7.64 -7.91
C THR A 72 -7.82 -7.35 -6.43
N ALA A 73 -8.60 -6.43 -5.85
CA ALA A 73 -8.59 -6.22 -4.39
C ALA A 73 -8.91 -7.51 -3.62
N LYS A 74 -9.80 -8.36 -4.15
CA LYS A 74 -10.10 -9.67 -3.54
C LYS A 74 -8.90 -10.60 -3.55
N ASP A 75 -8.15 -10.66 -4.65
CA ASP A 75 -6.93 -11.47 -4.72
C ASP A 75 -5.89 -11.00 -3.69
N PHE A 76 -5.83 -9.69 -3.42
CA PHE A 76 -4.97 -9.15 -2.38
C PHE A 76 -5.44 -9.55 -0.98
N ILE A 77 -6.73 -9.38 -0.67
CA ILE A 77 -7.30 -9.74 0.64
C ILE A 77 -7.12 -11.24 0.94
N ASP A 78 -7.42 -12.09 -0.04
CA ASP A 78 -7.39 -13.54 0.16
C ASP A 78 -5.98 -14.13 0.05
N GLY A 79 -5.05 -13.44 -0.64
CA GLY A 79 -3.78 -14.00 -1.07
C GLY A 79 -2.52 -13.31 -0.55
N ALA A 80 -2.62 -12.11 0.04
CA ALA A 80 -1.45 -11.41 0.56
C ALA A 80 -1.02 -11.99 1.93
N HIS A 81 0.26 -12.36 2.02
CA HIS A 81 0.91 -12.63 3.31
C HIS A 81 1.52 -11.36 3.90
N SER A 82 1.96 -11.43 5.15
CA SER A 82 2.50 -10.30 5.91
C SER A 82 3.59 -9.51 5.15
N GLU A 83 4.47 -10.17 4.41
CA GLU A 83 5.51 -9.52 3.60
C GLU A 83 4.92 -8.59 2.53
N SER A 84 3.89 -9.05 1.81
CA SER A 84 3.20 -8.26 0.78
C SER A 84 2.43 -7.09 1.39
N THR A 85 1.82 -7.28 2.56
CA THR A 85 1.13 -6.22 3.30
C THR A 85 2.13 -5.15 3.78
N ILE A 86 3.29 -5.56 4.31
CA ILE A 86 4.38 -4.65 4.69
C ILE A 86 4.90 -3.88 3.47
N ALA A 87 5.09 -4.55 2.34
CA ALA A 87 5.52 -3.90 1.10
C ALA A 87 4.51 -2.83 0.63
N VAL A 88 3.21 -3.13 0.67
CA VAL A 88 2.17 -2.15 0.33
C VAL A 88 2.15 -0.99 1.32
N SER A 89 2.32 -1.23 2.62
CA SER A 89 2.43 -0.15 3.61
C SER A 89 3.56 0.81 3.27
N LYS A 90 4.75 0.28 2.95
CA LYS A 90 5.91 1.10 2.54
C LYS A 90 5.65 1.88 1.26
N ILE A 91 4.95 1.28 0.29
CA ILE A 91 4.55 1.96 -0.95
C ILE A 91 3.62 3.14 -0.65
N ILE A 92 2.66 2.95 0.27
CA ILE A 92 1.74 4.02 0.70
C ILE A 92 2.55 5.16 1.33
N ASP A 93 3.47 4.86 2.25
CA ASP A 93 4.34 5.84 2.90
C ASP A 93 5.18 6.62 1.87
N GLU A 94 5.79 5.91 0.91
CA GLU A 94 6.56 6.52 -0.16
C GLU A 94 5.70 7.43 -1.05
N CYS A 95 4.48 7.01 -1.39
CA CYS A 95 3.54 7.83 -2.17
C CYS A 95 3.14 9.13 -1.44
N LEU A 96 3.17 9.12 -0.10
CA LEU A 96 2.90 10.27 0.77
C LEU A 96 4.14 11.13 1.04
N GLY A 97 5.31 10.74 0.52
CA GLY A 97 6.57 11.42 0.78
C GLY A 97 7.12 11.16 2.19
N SER A 98 6.59 10.17 2.90
CA SER A 98 7.16 9.64 4.13
C SER A 98 8.32 8.72 3.75
N SER A 99 9.53 9.25 3.73
CA SER A 99 10.74 8.43 3.59
C SER A 99 11.11 7.82 4.94
N ASP A 100 11.46 6.53 4.94
CA ASP A 100 12.21 5.90 6.04
C ASP A 100 13.44 6.80 6.31
N PRO A 101 13.70 7.25 7.55
CA PRO A 101 14.80 8.17 7.85
C PRO A 101 16.18 7.64 7.39
N ASP A 102 16.32 6.32 7.21
CA ASP A 102 17.52 5.66 6.70
C ASP A 102 17.78 5.80 5.18
N ASP A 103 16.82 6.32 4.39
CA ASP A 103 17.04 6.55 2.94
C ASP A 103 17.49 7.99 2.63
N SER A 104 17.54 8.85 3.64
CA SER A 104 17.95 10.26 3.51
C SER A 104 19.46 10.47 3.33
N ASP A 105 20.28 9.42 3.48
CA ASP A 105 21.75 9.52 3.46
C ASP A 105 22.40 9.18 2.10
N LYS A 106 21.62 8.73 1.10
CA LYS A 106 22.18 8.39 -0.23
C LYS A 106 22.28 9.56 -1.22
N THR A 107 21.80 10.76 -0.86
CA THR A 107 21.83 11.94 -1.76
C THR A 107 22.85 13.02 -1.38
N LYS A 108 23.66 12.85 -0.33
CA LYS A 108 24.65 13.87 0.12
C LYS A 108 26.13 13.56 -0.17
N SER A 109 26.45 12.77 -1.20
CA SER A 109 27.84 12.62 -1.64
C SER A 109 27.99 12.58 -3.16
N LYS A 110 27.69 13.71 -3.81
CA LYS A 110 28.36 14.15 -5.04
C LYS A 110 28.36 15.68 -5.09
N LYS A 111 29.34 16.30 -4.44
CA LYS A 111 29.82 17.62 -4.81
C LYS A 111 31.30 17.73 -4.51
#